data_AF-A0A661RP16-F1
#
_entry.id   AF-A0A661RP16-F1
#
_cell.length_a   1.000
_cell.length_b   1.000
_cell.length_c   1.000
_cell.angle_alpha   90.00
_cell.angle_beta   90.00
_cell.angle_gamma   90.00
#
_symmetry.space_group_name_H-M   'P 1'
#
loop_
_entity.id
_entity.type
_entity.pdbx_description
1 polymer ?
#
loop_
_entity_poly.entity_id
_entity_poly.type
_entity_poly.pdbx_seq_one_letter_code
_entity_poly.pdbx_strand_id
1 'polypeptide(L)'
;MGFREKLGSRDIAIAGRWLFYFVMIGIIAGGGAVVFHYLCSLGMHYFLDLMAGYRPTSPAGEHLLLPHTQTSFNKWILLILPALGGLVSGWIVYTFAPEAEGHGTDAAIDAYHHKGGLIRGRIPIIKTIASALTLTTGGSGGREGPIAQIGAGFGSFLATKFNLSERERRIMMAAG
;
A
#
# COMPACT_ATOMS: atom_id res chain seq x y z
N MET A 1 32.76 -10.09 -33.24
CA MET A 1 32.83 -10.60 -31.85
C MET A 1 33.62 -9.58 -31.04
N GLY A 2 32.96 -8.63 -30.38
CA GLY A 2 33.64 -7.48 -29.78
C GLY A 2 32.70 -6.64 -28.93
N PHE A 3 32.16 -7.25 -27.87
CA PHE A 3 31.28 -6.58 -26.89
C PHE A 3 32.01 -6.53 -25.54
N ARG A 4 33.08 -5.75 -25.48
CA ARG A 4 33.76 -5.39 -24.23
C ARG A 4 33.86 -3.88 -24.17
N GLU A 5 32.71 -3.24 -23.95
CA GLU A 5 32.70 -1.86 -23.45
C GLU A 5 33.37 -1.84 -22.08
N LYS A 6 34.45 -1.08 -21.97
CA LYS A 6 35.09 -0.77 -20.68
C LYS A 6 34.12 0.10 -19.90
N LEU A 7 33.37 -0.50 -18.96
CA LEU A 7 32.61 0.25 -17.95
C LEU A 7 33.55 1.25 -17.26
N GLY A 8 33.27 2.55 -17.43
CA GLY A 8 34.05 3.59 -16.80
C GLY A 8 33.73 3.65 -15.30
N SER A 9 34.66 4.14 -14.48
CA SER A 9 34.42 4.34 -13.03
C SER A 9 33.19 5.20 -12.74
N ARG A 10 32.79 6.08 -13.67
CA ARG A 10 31.55 6.88 -13.60
C ARG A 10 30.29 6.02 -13.72
N ASP A 11 30.27 5.02 -14.59
CA ASP A 11 29.12 4.14 -14.80
C ASP A 11 28.86 3.29 -13.55
N ILE A 12 29.93 2.82 -12.92
CA ILE A 12 29.88 2.05 -11.67
C ILE A 12 29.32 2.92 -10.52
N ALA A 13 29.75 4.18 -10.41
CA ALA A 13 29.25 5.09 -9.39
C ALA A 13 27.75 5.42 -9.57
N ILE A 14 27.31 5.61 -10.81
CA ILE A 14 25.90 5.85 -11.13
C ILE A 14 25.06 4.60 -10.80
N ALA A 15 25.52 3.43 -11.24
CA ALA A 15 24.85 2.16 -10.95
C ALA A 15 24.74 1.90 -9.45
N GLY A 16 25.81 2.14 -8.68
CA GLY A 16 25.81 2.00 -7.22
C GLY A 16 24.80 2.92 -6.54
N ARG A 17 24.69 4.18 -7.00
CA ARG A 17 23.71 5.15 -6.48
C ARG A 17 22.27 4.68 -6.72
N TRP A 18 21.96 4.20 -7.93
CA TRP A 18 20.64 3.68 -8.26
C TRP A 18 20.30 2.42 -7.48
N LEU A 19 21.25 1.49 -7.37
CA LEU A 19 21.08 0.27 -6.58
C LEU A 19 20.77 0.60 -5.13
N PHE A 20 21.48 1.56 -4.53
CA PHE A 20 21.20 2.03 -3.18
C PHE A 20 19.76 2.56 -3.03
N TYR A 21 19.30 3.39 -3.98
CA TYR A 21 17.94 3.91 -3.95
C TYR A 21 16.88 2.80 -4.09
N PHE A 22 17.06 1.85 -5.00
CA PHE A 22 16.11 0.75 -5.18
C PHE A 22 16.05 -0.19 -3.98
N VAL A 23 17.20 -0.50 -3.36
CA VAL A 23 17.22 -1.29 -2.12
C VAL A 23 16.45 -0.58 -1.01
N MET A 24 16.65 0.74 -0.86
CA MET A 24 15.96 1.49 0.18
C MET A 24 14.45 1.59 -0.08
N ILE A 25 14.04 1.78 -1.34
CA ILE A 25 12.61 1.71 -1.74
C ILE A 25 12.05 0.34 -1.39
N GLY A 26 12.72 -0.75 -1.78
CA GLY A 26 12.25 -2.11 -1.53
C GLY A 26 12.07 -2.42 -0.04
N ILE A 27 13.00 -1.97 0.81
CA ILE A 27 12.89 -2.14 2.28
C ILE A 27 11.69 -1.36 2.82
N ILE A 28 11.50 -0.11 2.40
CA ILE A 28 10.43 0.74 2.92
C ILE A 28 9.06 0.27 2.39
N ALA A 29 8.94 0.01 1.09
CA ALA A 29 7.72 -0.48 0.45
C ALA A 29 7.33 -1.87 0.96
N GLY A 30 8.30 -2.79 1.05
CA GLY A 30 8.09 -4.12 1.63
C GLY A 30 7.69 -4.06 3.10
N GLY A 31 8.35 -3.23 3.90
CA GLY A 31 7.97 -2.98 5.29
C GLY A 31 6.55 -2.41 5.41
N GLY A 32 6.18 -1.46 4.56
CA GLY A 32 4.84 -0.90 4.48
C GLY A 32 3.78 -1.95 4.10
N ALA A 33 4.08 -2.82 3.14
CA ALA A 33 3.21 -3.92 2.75
C ALA A 33 3.02 -4.93 3.89
N VAL A 34 4.08 -5.25 4.62
CA VAL A 34 4.02 -6.11 5.81
C VAL A 34 3.16 -5.48 6.90
N VAL A 35 3.35 -4.20 7.20
CA VAL A 35 2.51 -3.47 8.17
C VAL A 35 1.04 -3.48 7.73
N PHE A 36 0.75 -3.23 6.46
CA PHE A 36 -0.61 -3.27 5.93
C PHE A 36 -1.22 -4.67 6.04
N HIS A 37 -0.44 -5.72 5.75
CA HIS A 37 -0.85 -7.11 5.93
C HIS A 37 -1.21 -7.40 7.39
N TYR A 38 -0.38 -6.96 8.34
CA TYR A 38 -0.65 -7.09 9.78
C TYR A 38 -1.93 -6.35 10.20
N LEU A 39 -2.12 -5.12 9.73
CA LEU A 39 -3.34 -4.34 9.99
C LEU A 39 -4.58 -5.05 9.45
N CYS A 40 -4.50 -5.59 8.23
CA CYS A 40 -5.57 -6.38 7.65
C CYS A 40 -5.87 -7.62 8.49
N SER A 41 -4.85 -8.40 8.85
CA SER A 41 -5.05 -9.62 9.61
C SER A 41 -5.66 -9.37 11.00
N LEU A 42 -5.18 -8.33 11.71
CA LEU A 42 -5.75 -7.91 12.99
C LEU A 42 -7.19 -7.43 12.82
N GLY A 43 -7.46 -6.58 11.84
CA GLY A 43 -8.81 -6.08 11.60
C GLY A 43 -9.78 -7.21 11.25
N MET A 44 -9.40 -8.18 10.42
CA MET A 44 -10.26 -9.33 10.11
C MET A 44 -10.60 -10.14 11.36
N HIS A 45 -9.63 -10.33 12.26
CA HIS A 45 -9.85 -11.01 13.53
C HIS A 45 -10.81 -10.23 14.44
N TYR A 46 -10.61 -8.92 14.61
CA TYR A 46 -11.46 -8.12 15.50
C TYR A 46 -12.86 -7.85 14.92
N PHE A 47 -12.94 -7.49 13.64
CA PHE A 47 -14.20 -7.09 13.03
C PHE A 47 -15.01 -8.30 12.54
N LEU A 48 -14.43 -9.18 11.71
CA LEU A 48 -15.20 -10.29 11.15
C LEU A 48 -15.30 -11.48 12.10
N ASP A 49 -14.21 -11.91 12.72
CA ASP A 49 -14.24 -13.10 13.59
C ASP A 49 -14.82 -12.79 14.99
N LEU A 50 -14.28 -11.81 15.71
CA LEU A 50 -14.73 -11.50 17.07
C LEU A 50 -16.14 -10.87 17.10
N MET A 51 -16.43 -9.87 16.25
CA MET A 51 -17.76 -9.23 16.29
C MET A 51 -18.83 -10.05 15.53
N ALA A 52 -18.53 -10.54 14.33
CA ALA A 52 -19.53 -11.19 13.48
C ALA A 52 -19.49 -12.72 13.52
N GLY A 53 -18.46 -13.35 14.09
CA GLY A 53 -18.26 -14.81 14.03
C GLY A 53 -18.02 -15.33 12.61
N TYR A 54 -17.62 -14.45 11.68
CA TYR A 54 -17.39 -14.77 10.27
C TYR A 54 -15.90 -15.00 10.02
N ARG A 55 -15.57 -16.16 9.46
CA ARG A 55 -14.18 -16.61 9.22
C ARG A 55 -13.95 -16.77 7.73
N PRO A 56 -13.47 -15.74 7.02
CA PRO A 56 -13.15 -15.84 5.61
C PRO A 56 -11.96 -16.78 5.41
N THR A 57 -11.99 -17.54 4.31
CA THR A 57 -10.88 -18.41 3.91
C THR A 57 -9.64 -17.58 3.62
N SER A 58 -8.54 -17.86 4.31
CA SER A 58 -7.26 -17.21 4.02
C SER A 58 -6.66 -17.76 2.73
N PRO A 59 -5.94 -16.95 1.94
CA PRO A 59 -5.18 -17.42 0.78
C PRO A 59 -4.22 -18.55 1.17
N ALA A 60 -4.00 -19.50 0.25
CA ALA A 60 -3.11 -20.63 0.50
C ALA A 60 -1.69 -20.14 0.84
N GLY A 61 -1.15 -20.57 1.98
CA GLY A 61 0.18 -20.20 2.47
C GLY A 61 0.23 -19.03 3.46
N GLU A 62 -0.88 -18.32 3.71
CA GLU A 62 -0.93 -17.32 4.78
C GLU A 62 -1.20 -18.00 6.14
N HIS A 63 -0.28 -17.82 7.10
CA HIS A 63 -0.51 -18.24 8.48
C HIS A 63 -1.41 -17.21 9.20
N LEU A 64 -2.41 -17.71 9.93
CA LEU A 64 -3.19 -16.87 10.82
C LEU A 64 -2.31 -16.34 11.95
N LEU A 65 -2.32 -15.03 12.12
CA LEU A 65 -1.59 -14.37 13.22
C LEU A 65 -2.22 -14.64 14.58
N LEU A 66 -3.55 -14.75 14.62
CA LEU A 66 -4.32 -15.00 15.82
C LEU A 66 -5.24 -16.22 15.59
N PRO A 67 -5.40 -17.09 16.60
CA PRO A 67 -6.31 -18.21 16.50
C PRO A 67 -7.76 -17.74 16.36
N HIS A 68 -8.59 -18.57 15.74
CA HIS A 68 -10.02 -18.28 15.58
C HIS A 68 -10.73 -18.20 16.93
N THR A 69 -11.63 -17.22 17.05
CA THR A 69 -12.46 -17.04 18.23
C THR A 69 -13.62 -18.05 18.24
N GLN A 70 -14.15 -18.41 19.40
CA GLN A 70 -15.34 -19.28 19.54
C GLN A 70 -16.68 -18.54 19.42
N THR A 71 -16.67 -17.33 18.86
CA THR A 71 -17.87 -16.51 18.63
C THR A 71 -18.83 -17.20 17.66
N SER A 72 -20.12 -17.17 18.00
CA SER A 72 -21.17 -17.69 17.12
C SER A 72 -21.43 -16.70 15.98
N PHE A 73 -21.74 -17.24 14.81
CA PHE A 73 -21.95 -16.44 13.62
C PHE A 73 -23.21 -15.56 13.74
N ASN A 74 -23.02 -14.24 13.56
CA ASN A 74 -24.09 -13.25 13.61
C ASN A 74 -24.22 -12.51 12.27
N LYS A 75 -25.28 -12.87 11.52
CA LYS A 75 -25.60 -12.32 10.20
C LYS A 75 -25.89 -10.82 10.21
N TRP A 76 -26.49 -10.30 11.28
CA TRP A 76 -26.87 -8.89 11.37
C TRP A 76 -25.64 -8.00 11.55
N ILE A 77 -24.69 -8.43 12.36
CA ILE A 77 -23.43 -7.72 12.53
C ILE A 77 -22.65 -7.74 11.21
N LEU A 78 -22.56 -8.90 10.55
CA LEU A 78 -21.91 -9.01 9.25
C LEU A 78 -22.53 -8.08 8.19
N LEU A 79 -23.85 -7.87 8.23
CA LEU A 79 -24.55 -6.98 7.30
C LEU A 79 -24.23 -5.49 7.56
N ILE A 80 -24.11 -5.09 8.83
CA ILE A 80 -23.93 -3.68 9.22
C ILE A 80 -22.46 -3.26 9.14
N LEU A 81 -21.53 -4.19 9.36
CA LEU A 81 -20.10 -3.90 9.46
C LEU A 81 -19.52 -3.20 8.22
N PRO A 82 -19.79 -3.65 6.97
CA PRO A 82 -19.27 -2.98 5.78
C PRO A 82 -19.80 -1.55 5.62
N ALA A 83 -21.04 -1.29 6.03
CA ALA A 83 -21.62 0.06 5.98
C ALA A 83 -20.91 1.00 6.96
N LEU A 84 -20.64 0.55 8.19
CA LEU A 84 -19.89 1.31 9.19
C LEU A 84 -18.43 1.52 8.76
N GLY A 85 -17.79 0.47 8.26
CA GLY A 85 -16.41 0.55 7.76
C GLY A 85 -16.27 1.49 6.57
N GLY A 86 -17.21 1.46 5.64
CA GLY A 86 -17.30 2.40 4.52
C GLY A 86 -17.50 3.84 4.99
N LEU A 87 -18.38 4.08 5.96
CA LEU A 87 -18.63 5.41 6.52
C LEU A 87 -17.39 5.99 7.22
N VAL A 88 -16.73 5.19 8.08
CA VAL A 88 -15.53 5.63 8.80
C VAL A 88 -14.36 5.82 7.83
N SER A 89 -14.17 4.90 6.88
CA SER A 89 -13.13 5.01 5.85
C SER A 89 -13.33 6.24 4.98
N GLY A 90 -14.57 6.49 4.53
CA GLY A 90 -14.93 7.69 3.79
C GLY A 90 -14.67 8.96 4.60
N TRP A 91 -15.09 9.01 5.85
CA TRP A 91 -14.82 10.14 6.74
C TRP A 91 -13.32 10.43 6.89
N ILE A 92 -12.50 9.39 7.08
CA ILE A 92 -11.03 9.53 7.17
C ILE A 92 -10.46 10.11 5.87
N VAL A 93 -10.83 9.56 4.72
CA VAL A 93 -10.33 10.02 3.41
C VAL A 93 -10.76 11.46 3.15
N TYR A 94 -12.05 11.77 3.23
CA TYR A 94 -12.57 13.11 2.93
C TYR A 94 -12.11 14.18 3.94
N THR A 95 -11.75 13.80 5.17
CA THR A 95 -11.26 14.75 6.18
C THR A 95 -9.75 15.01 6.05
N PHE A 96 -8.93 13.96 5.86
CA PHE A 96 -7.48 14.09 6.00
C PHE A 96 -6.71 14.07 4.66
N ALA A 97 -7.21 13.36 3.65
CA ALA A 97 -6.63 13.36 2.31
C ALA A 97 -7.68 13.05 1.25
N PRO A 98 -8.46 14.06 0.83
CA PRO A 98 -9.43 13.91 -0.26
C PRO A 98 -8.78 13.42 -1.56
N GLU A 99 -7.49 13.71 -1.74
CA GLU A 99 -6.71 13.24 -2.89
C GLU A 99 -6.42 11.73 -2.87
N ALA A 100 -6.75 11.02 -1.78
CA ALA A 100 -6.58 9.59 -1.63
C ALA A 100 -7.82 8.77 -2.07
N GLU A 101 -8.81 9.39 -2.71
CA GLU A 101 -10.01 8.72 -3.24
C GLU A 101 -9.69 7.64 -4.30
N GLY A 102 -10.66 6.77 -4.60
CA GLY A 102 -10.57 5.77 -5.67
C GLY A 102 -9.84 4.49 -5.28
N HIS A 103 -9.31 3.74 -6.26
CA HIS A 103 -8.61 2.46 -6.02
C HIS A 103 -7.14 2.62 -5.61
N GLY A 104 -6.57 3.82 -5.82
CA GLY A 104 -5.18 4.13 -5.50
C GLY A 104 -4.20 3.92 -6.65
N THR A 105 -4.45 2.91 -7.50
CA THR A 105 -3.72 2.68 -8.75
C THR A 105 -3.89 3.85 -9.72
N ASP A 106 -5.12 4.36 -9.86
CA ASP A 106 -5.40 5.48 -10.76
C ASP A 106 -4.69 6.75 -10.31
N ALA A 107 -4.60 6.97 -9.00
CA ALA A 107 -3.86 8.09 -8.43
C ALA A 107 -2.35 7.96 -8.68
N ALA A 108 -1.81 6.74 -8.67
CA ALA A 108 -0.42 6.48 -9.04
C ALA A 108 -0.21 6.74 -10.55
N ILE A 109 -1.08 6.22 -11.41
CA ILE A 109 -1.01 6.44 -12.87
C ILE A 109 -1.07 7.96 -13.17
N ASP A 110 -2.02 8.67 -12.58
CA ASP A 110 -2.16 10.12 -12.73
C ASP A 110 -0.93 10.87 -12.22
N ALA A 111 -0.39 10.48 -11.06
CA ALA A 111 0.83 11.10 -10.55
C ALA A 111 2.02 10.89 -11.49
N TYR A 112 2.15 9.70 -12.08
CA TYR A 112 3.19 9.40 -13.06
C TYR A 112 3.06 10.22 -14.34
N HIS A 113 1.84 10.34 -14.90
CA HIS A 113 1.64 11.00 -16.19
C HIS A 113 1.51 12.52 -16.10
N HIS A 114 0.85 13.04 -15.07
CA HIS A 114 0.44 14.45 -15.02
C HIS A 114 1.09 15.25 -13.90
N LYS A 115 1.63 14.61 -12.85
CA LYS A 115 2.21 15.30 -11.68
C LYS A 115 3.72 15.11 -11.55
N GLY A 116 4.38 14.68 -12.63
CA GLY A 116 5.83 14.44 -12.66
C GLY A 116 6.30 13.38 -11.66
N GLY A 117 5.42 12.46 -11.24
CA GLY A 117 5.68 11.44 -10.22
C GLY A 117 5.55 11.92 -8.77
N LEU A 118 4.99 13.10 -8.49
CA LEU A 118 4.83 13.62 -7.13
C LEU A 118 3.59 13.04 -6.44
N ILE A 119 3.79 12.38 -5.29
CA ILE A 119 2.74 11.90 -4.39
C ILE A 119 2.98 12.54 -3.02
N ARG A 120 1.92 13.11 -2.44
CA ARG A 120 2.00 13.69 -1.09
C ARG A 120 2.20 12.57 -0.07
N GLY A 121 3.21 12.69 0.80
CA GLY A 121 3.56 11.64 1.78
C GLY A 121 2.45 11.24 2.77
N ARG A 122 1.43 12.09 2.97
CA ARG A 122 0.24 11.75 3.77
C ARG A 122 -0.70 10.73 3.10
N ILE A 123 -0.73 10.71 1.76
CA ILE A 123 -1.69 9.92 0.98
C ILE A 123 -1.50 8.42 1.25
N PRO A 124 -0.29 7.84 1.16
CA PRO A 124 -0.09 6.41 1.43
C PRO A 124 -0.56 6.01 2.83
N ILE A 125 -0.25 6.82 3.85
CA ILE A 125 -0.61 6.54 5.24
C ILE A 125 -2.14 6.50 5.42
N ILE A 126 -2.82 7.54 4.96
CA ILE A 126 -4.28 7.65 5.09
C ILE A 126 -4.96 6.55 4.28
N LYS A 127 -4.47 6.27 3.08
CA LYS A 127 -4.99 5.17 2.26
C LYS A 127 -4.82 3.82 2.93
N THR A 128 -3.66 3.56 3.51
CA THR A 128 -3.38 2.30 4.23
C THR A 128 -4.41 2.06 5.31
N ILE A 129 -4.70 3.08 6.13
CA ILE A 129 -5.67 3.00 7.22
C ILE A 129 -7.09 2.81 6.68
N ALA A 130 -7.49 3.67 5.74
CA ALA A 130 -8.83 3.64 5.14
C ALA A 130 -9.13 2.31 4.44
N SER A 131 -8.20 1.83 3.62
CA SER A 131 -8.32 0.55 2.92
C SER A 131 -8.29 -0.64 3.88
N ALA A 132 -7.46 -0.61 4.93
CA ALA A 132 -7.47 -1.65 5.95
C ALA A 132 -8.85 -1.73 6.62
N LEU A 133 -9.43 -0.59 7.01
CA LEU A 133 -10.78 -0.55 7.60
C LEU A 133 -11.85 -1.07 6.63
N THR A 134 -11.85 -0.61 5.37
CA THR A 134 -12.82 -1.07 4.38
C THR A 134 -12.73 -2.57 4.15
N LEU A 135 -11.53 -3.11 3.93
CA LEU A 135 -11.34 -4.55 3.68
C LEU A 135 -11.71 -5.39 4.91
N THR A 136 -11.28 -4.94 6.09
CA THR A 136 -11.43 -5.72 7.32
C THR A 136 -12.83 -5.70 7.92
N THR A 137 -13.66 -4.76 7.51
CA THR A 137 -15.09 -4.73 7.85
C THR A 137 -15.95 -5.49 6.85
N GLY A 138 -15.36 -6.16 5.85
CA GLY A 138 -16.08 -6.94 4.83
C GLY A 138 -16.44 -6.15 3.58
N GLY A 139 -15.81 -5.00 3.34
CA GLY A 139 -15.90 -4.28 2.07
C GLY A 139 -15.25 -5.05 0.92
N SER A 140 -15.84 -4.92 -0.27
CA SER A 140 -15.30 -5.52 -1.49
C SER A 140 -14.02 -4.81 -1.94
N GLY A 141 -12.97 -5.58 -2.18
CA GLY A 141 -11.70 -5.05 -2.69
C GLY A 141 -10.52 -6.00 -2.46
N GLY A 142 -9.39 -5.66 -3.06
CA GLY A 142 -8.12 -6.38 -2.89
C GLY A 142 -7.09 -5.55 -2.11
N ARG A 143 -6.04 -6.24 -1.63
CA ARG A 143 -4.87 -5.61 -1.00
C ARG A 143 -3.92 -4.96 -2.02
N GLU A 144 -4.07 -5.29 -3.30
CA GLU A 144 -3.17 -4.90 -4.39
C GLU A 144 -3.08 -3.39 -4.59
N GLY A 145 -4.22 -2.69 -4.69
CA GLY A 145 -4.26 -1.23 -4.90
C GLY A 145 -3.57 -0.45 -3.77
N PRO A 146 -3.92 -0.70 -2.50
CA PRO A 146 -3.24 -0.08 -1.35
C PRO A 146 -1.73 -0.37 -1.31
N ILE A 147 -1.31 -1.61 -1.54
CA ILE A 147 0.13 -1.98 -1.52
C ILE A 147 0.88 -1.26 -2.65
N ALA A 148 0.33 -1.24 -3.87
CA ALA A 148 0.93 -0.51 -4.98
C ALA A 148 1.04 0.99 -4.70
N GLN A 149 0.02 1.59 -4.09
CA GLN A 149 0.05 3.02 -3.75
C GLN A 149 1.04 3.33 -2.61
N ILE A 150 1.24 2.40 -1.67
CA ILE A 150 2.26 2.50 -0.63
C ILE A 150 3.65 2.53 -1.27
N GLY A 151 3.94 1.58 -2.17
CA GLY A 151 5.19 1.50 -2.91
C GLY A 151 5.48 2.76 -3.73
N ALA A 152 4.53 3.14 -4.58
CA ALA A 152 4.60 4.35 -5.38
C ALA A 152 4.80 5.62 -4.54
N GLY A 153 4.06 5.73 -3.43
CA GLY A 153 4.12 6.87 -2.52
C GLY A 153 5.48 7.00 -1.83
N PHE A 154 6.06 5.90 -1.37
CA PHE A 154 7.40 5.91 -0.78
C PHE A 154 8.50 6.17 -1.81
N GLY A 155 8.41 5.58 -3.00
CA GLY A 155 9.31 5.87 -4.12
C GLY A 155 9.31 7.35 -4.49
N SER A 156 8.11 7.95 -4.58
CA SER A 156 7.94 9.38 -4.81
C SER A 156 8.47 10.26 -3.68
N PHE A 157 8.17 9.92 -2.42
CA PHE A 157 8.65 10.63 -1.24
C PHE A 157 10.18 10.64 -1.20
N LEU A 158 10.81 9.51 -1.44
CA LEU A 158 12.26 9.38 -1.36
C LEU A 158 12.96 10.15 -2.49
N ALA A 159 12.44 10.05 -3.71
CA ALA A 159 12.93 10.85 -4.83
C ALA A 159 12.81 12.35 -4.58
N THR A 160 11.72 12.77 -3.94
CA THR A 160 11.49 14.17 -3.57
C THR A 160 12.46 14.60 -2.47
N LYS A 161 12.70 13.75 -1.46
CA LYS A 161 13.66 14.00 -0.38
C LYS A 161 15.11 14.16 -0.88
N PHE A 162 15.48 13.43 -1.92
CA PHE A 162 16.79 13.54 -2.56
C PHE A 162 16.86 14.57 -3.70
N ASN A 163 15.80 15.37 -3.90
CA ASN A 163 15.72 16.38 -4.96
C ASN A 163 16.04 15.82 -6.36
N LEU A 164 15.56 14.61 -6.66
CA LEU A 164 15.75 13.99 -7.95
C LEU A 164 14.84 14.61 -9.02
N SER A 165 15.24 14.48 -10.28
CA SER A 165 14.46 14.98 -11.40
C SER A 165 13.10 14.28 -11.53
N GLU A 166 12.15 14.88 -12.23
CA GLU A 166 10.83 14.28 -12.46
C GLU A 166 10.92 12.92 -13.17
N ARG A 167 11.91 12.74 -14.03
CA ARG A 167 12.16 11.45 -14.69
C ARG A 167 12.62 10.40 -13.67
N GLU A 168 13.56 10.75 -12.81
CA GLU A 168 14.07 9.84 -11.78
C GLU A 168 13.01 9.52 -10.73
N ARG A 169 12.20 10.51 -10.32
CA ARG A 169 11.07 10.32 -9.42
C ARG A 169 10.03 9.35 -9.98
N ARG A 170 9.72 9.47 -11.27
CA ARG A 170 8.84 8.52 -11.97
C ARG A 170 9.38 7.09 -11.96
N ILE A 171 10.69 6.93 -12.18
CA ILE A 171 11.34 5.61 -12.10
C ILE A 171 11.25 5.04 -10.68
N MET A 172 11.57 5.84 -9.66
CA MET A 172 11.51 5.41 -8.26
C MET A 172 10.10 5.06 -7.81
N MET A 173 9.11 5.81 -8.26
CA MET A 173 7.70 5.54 -8.00
C MET A 173 7.24 4.23 -8.67
N ALA A 174 7.70 3.94 -9.89
CA ALA A 174 7.35 2.68 -10.57
C ALA A 174 8.10 1.46 -9.98
N ALA A 175 9.26 1.68 -9.37
CA ALA A 175 10.08 0.62 -8.77
C ALA A 175 9.62 0.21 -7.37
N GLY A 176 8.85 1.06 -6.68
CA GLY A 176 8.29 0.79 -5.36
C GLY A 176 6.92 0.15 -5.46
#